data_AF-M7A2F8-F1
#
_entry.id   AF-M7A2F8-F1
#
_cell.length_a   1.000
_cell.length_b   1.000
_cell.length_c   1.000
_cell.angle_alpha   90.00
_cell.angle_beta   90.00
_cell.angle_gamma   90.00
#
_symmetry.space_group_name_H-M   'P 1'
#
loop_
_entity.id
_entity.type
_entity.pdbx_description
1 polymer ?
#
loop_
_entity_poly.entity_id
_entity_poly.type
_entity_poly.pdbx_seq_one_letter_code
_entity_poly.pdbx_strand_id
1 'polypeptide(L)' 'MRFDMNDTLYDLTATLNNGKEQKLENYKGKVLLIVNTASECAFTPQYAGLQNLYSKYKTEGLEI' A
#
# COMPACT_ATOMS: atom_id res chain seq x y z
N MET A 1 -5.64 2.35 20.15
CA MET A 1 -6.65 2.76 19.14
C MET A 1 -7.77 1.74 19.18
N ARG A 2 -8.99 2.17 19.51
CA ARG A 2 -10.19 1.36 19.25
C ARG A 2 -10.63 1.77 17.86
N PHE A 3 -10.69 0.80 16.95
CA PHE A 3 -11.34 1.00 15.67
C PHE A 3 -12.83 0.83 15.91
N ASP A 4 -13.62 1.86 15.63
CA ASP A 4 -15.06 1.78 15.63
C ASP A 4 -15.51 1.01 14.38
N MET A 5 -16.66 0.35 14.43
CA MET A 5 -17.10 -0.57 13.37
C MET A 5 -17.40 0.13 12.02
N ASN A 6 -17.34 1.47 12.00
CA ASN A 6 -17.49 2.31 10.82
C ASN A 6 -16.17 2.87 10.27
N ASP A 7 -15.05 2.65 10.97
CA ASP A 7 -13.75 3.11 10.49
C ASP A 7 -13.35 2.32 9.23
N THR A 8 -12.98 3.05 8.20
CA THR A 8 -12.54 2.49 6.93
C THR A 8 -11.04 2.64 6.77
N LEU A 9 -10.48 1.93 5.78
CA LEU A 9 -9.09 2.12 5.38
C LEU A 9 -8.78 3.59 5.04
N TYR A 10 -9.76 4.34 4.53
CA TYR A 10 -9.57 5.70 4.04
C TYR A 10 -9.42 6.74 5.16
N ASP A 11 -9.80 6.40 6.38
CA ASP A 11 -9.65 7.28 7.55
C ASP A 11 -8.20 7.26 8.10
N LEU A 12 -7.36 6.35 7.59
CA LEU A 12 -5.98 6.18 8.04
C LEU A 12 -5.00 7.07 7.30
N THR A 13 -3.93 7.40 8.00
CA THR A 13 -2.76 8.10 7.48
C THR A 13 -1.51 7.27 7.76
N ALA A 14 -0.67 7.09 6.75
CA ALA A 14 0.62 6.42 6.87
C ALA A 14 1.76 7.45 6.84
N THR A 15 2.79 7.24 7.64
CA THR A 15 4.03 8.00 7.55
C THR A 15 4.96 7.33 6.55
N LEU A 16 5.38 8.06 5.53
CA LEU A 16 6.33 7.59 4.53
C LEU A 16 7.76 7.56 5.11
N ASN A 17 8.66 6.83 4.43
CA ASN A 17 10.07 6.74 4.80
C ASN A 17 10.80 8.11 4.84
N ASN A 18 10.27 9.12 4.15
CA ASN A 18 10.78 10.49 4.13
C ASN A 18 10.12 11.39 5.20
N GLY A 19 9.32 10.83 6.10
CA GLY A 19 8.62 11.55 7.18
C GLY A 19 7.36 12.29 6.76
N LYS A 20 6.98 12.28 5.47
CA LYS A 20 5.73 12.88 5.01
C LYS A 20 4.53 11.99 5.36
N GLU A 21 3.39 12.63 5.55
CA GLU A 21 2.12 11.93 5.74
C GLU A 21 1.44 11.62 4.40
N GLN A 22 0.94 10.39 4.27
CA GLN A 22 0.17 9.90 3.15
C GLN A 22 -1.21 9.46 3.66
N LYS A 23 -2.25 10.23 3.30
CA LYS A 23 -3.63 9.84 3.57
C LYS A 23 -4.02 8.67 2.66
N LEU A 24 -4.63 7.63 3.24
CA LEU A 24 -5.10 6.48 2.45
C LEU A 24 -6.35 6.80 1.62
N GLU A 25 -7.10 7.84 2.00
CA GLU A 25 -8.19 8.40 1.18
C GLU A 25 -7.78 8.72 -0.27
N ASN A 26 -6.51 9.11 -0.49
CA ASN A 26 -5.99 9.43 -1.82
C ASN A 26 -6.01 8.24 -2.81
N TYR A 27 -6.20 7.02 -2.30
CA TYR A 27 -6.28 5.80 -3.10
C TYR A 27 -7.72 5.32 -3.33
N LYS A 28 -8.73 6.10 -2.94
CA LYS A 28 -10.13 5.75 -3.14
C LYS A 28 -10.45 5.50 -4.61
N GLY A 29 -11.16 4.42 -4.88
CA GLY A 29 -11.49 3.97 -6.24
C GLY A 29 -10.38 3.16 -6.93
N LYS A 30 -9.25 2.93 -6.25
CA LYS A 30 -8.19 2.04 -6.71
C LYS A 30 -8.27 0.68 -6.02
N VAL A 31 -7.74 -0.36 -6.68
CA VAL A 31 -7.48 -1.64 -6.03
C VAL A 31 -6.15 -1.52 -5.29
N LEU A 32 -6.14 -1.76 -3.98
CA LEU A 32 -4.94 -1.62 -3.15
C LEU A 32 -4.41 -2.98 -2.68
N LEU A 33 -3.11 -3.20 -2.89
CA LEU A 33 -2.38 -4.34 -2.34
C LEU A 33 -1.38 -3.87 -1.29
N ILE A 34 -1.75 -3.93 0.00
CA ILE A 34 -0.87 -3.53 1.09
C ILE A 34 0.07 -4.68 1.45
N VAL A 35 1.38 -4.47 1.35
CA VAL A 35 2.41 -5.48 1.63
C VAL A 35 3.25 -5.05 2.83
N ASN A 36 3.34 -5.90 3.85
CA ASN A 36 4.30 -5.70 4.93
C ASN A 36 5.69 -6.19 4.48
N THR A 37 6.67 -5.28 4.42
CA THR A 37 8.04 -5.60 4.02
C THR A 37 9.02 -5.40 5.19
N ALA A 38 10.17 -6.07 5.13
CA ALA A 38 11.26 -5.90 6.09
C ALA A 38 12.60 -5.75 5.34
N SER A 39 13.47 -4.85 5.81
CA SER A 39 14.73 -4.47 5.16
C SER A 39 15.77 -5.61 5.09
N GLU A 40 15.71 -6.58 5.99
CA GLU A 40 16.60 -7.76 6.03
C GLU A 40 15.91 -9.06 5.61
N CYS A 41 14.79 -8.96 4.91
CA CYS A 41 14.06 -10.14 4.49
C CYS A 41 14.80 -10.82 3.32
N ALA A 42 15.16 -12.10 3.46
CA ALA A 42 15.69 -12.97 2.39
C ALA A 42 14.73 -13.13 1.18
N PHE A 43 13.57 -12.48 1.24
CA PHE A 43 12.52 -12.44 0.24
C PHE A 43 12.64 -11.27 -0.74
N THR A 44 13.80 -10.61 -0.85
CA THR A 44 14.11 -9.62 -1.89
C THR A 44 13.76 -10.05 -3.33
N PRO A 45 13.86 -11.34 -3.72
CA PRO A 45 13.40 -11.80 -5.04
C PRO A 45 11.91 -11.53 -5.31
N GLN A 46 11.09 -11.38 -4.28
CA GLN A 46 9.66 -11.13 -4.41
C GLN A 46 9.31 -9.70 -4.88
N TYR A 47 10.23 -8.73 -4.72
CA TYR A 47 10.02 -7.37 -5.24
C TYR A 47 9.88 -7.36 -6.77
N ALA A 48 10.56 -8.26 -7.48
CA ALA A 48 10.41 -8.38 -8.93
C ALA A 48 8.98 -8.83 -9.31
N GLY A 49 8.38 -9.73 -8.51
CA GLY A 49 6.99 -10.14 -8.69
C GLY A 49 6.01 -8.99 -8.48
N LEU A 50 6.19 -8.21 -7.41
CA LEU A 50 5.39 -7.03 -7.13
C LEU A 50 5.55 -5.96 -8.22
N GLN A 51 6.77 -5.71 -8.68
CA GLN A 51 7.05 -4.78 -9.77
C GLN A 51 6.37 -5.20 -11.07
N ASN A 52 6.40 -6.49 -11.40
CA ASN A 52 5.73 -7.03 -12.58
C ASN A 52 4.21 -6.91 -12.48
N LEU A 53 3.63 -7.24 -11.31
CA LEU A 53 2.21 -7.10 -11.05
C LEU A 53 1.77 -5.63 -11.19
N TYR A 54 2.52 -4.71 -10.58
CA TYR A 54 2.24 -3.29 -10.66
C TYR A 54 2.34 -2.77 -12.10
N SER A 55 3.42 -3.12 -12.80
CA SER A 55 3.63 -2.70 -14.19
C SER A 55 2.50 -3.16 -15.11
N LYS A 56 1.95 -4.35 -14.86
CA LYS A 56 0.85 -4.92 -15.64
C LYS A 56 -0.49 -4.23 -15.38
N TYR A 57 -0.81 -3.91 -14.13
CA TYR A 57 -2.17 -3.50 -13.74
C TYR A 57 -2.32 -2.05 -13.27
N LYS A 58 -1.23 -1.25 -13.20
CA LYS A 58 -1.31 0.15 -12.76
C LYS A 58 -2.27 1.00 -13.60
N THR A 59 -2.34 0.75 -14.91
CA THR A 59 -3.25 1.48 -15.82
C THR A 59 -4.71 1.05 -15.67
N GLU A 60 -4.94 -0.11 -15.05
CA GLU A 60 -6.27 -0.64 -14.70
C GLU A 60 -6.68 -0.25 -13.26
N GLY A 61 -5.86 0.55 -12.56
CA GLY A 61 -6.17 1.09 -11.25
C GLY A 61 -5.63 0.30 -10.06
N LEU A 62 -4.69 -0.63 -10.26
CA LEU A 62 -3.95 -1.25 -9.16
C LEU A 62 -2.91 -0.28 -8.57
N GLU A 63 -2.80 -0.23 -7.25
CA GLU A 63 -1.66 0.31 -6.51
C GLU A 63 -1.16 -0.69 -5.47
N ILE A 64 0.16 -0.74 -5.28
CA ILE A 64 0.85 -1.62 -4.32
C ILE A 64 1.60 -0.75 -3.32
#